data_AF-A0A9W8J5H8-F1
#
_entry.id   AF-A0A9W8J5H8-F1
#
_cell.length_a   1.000
_cell.length_b   1.000
_cell.length_c   1.000
_cell.angle_alpha   90.00
_cell.angle_beta   90.00
_cell.angle_gamma   90.00
#
_symmetry.space_group_name_H-M   'P 1'
#
loop_
_entity.id
_entity.type
_entity.pdbx_description
1 polymer ?
#
loop_
_entity_poly.entity_id
_entity_poly.type
_entity_poly.pdbx_seq_one_letter_code
_entity_poly.pdbx_strand_id
1 'polypeptide(L)'
;MFDDFKFWFRTLFIKRVGPPPLERMRLRPDASSANPLMIQFFTWDCLHESMSWWRHLEQEIPKLAQQGYTQIWLPPPNKAAEVDGRGYDAYDLWDLGEFMHKGTTRTRWGTRDELLSACRVAREHGIDILIDAVLNHKLGADRHETFTVIPSDPNNRLRDAGPPRQIEGWTAFDYPTRGEKLFALDPRTFYRRGLGSKDKDEGGIPNRRTWS
;
A
#
# COMPACT_ATOMS: atom_id res chain seq x y z
N MET A 1 48.49 14.35 -14.92
CA MET A 1 47.81 15.67 -15.00
C MET A 1 46.65 15.68 -16.01
N PHE A 2 46.83 15.32 -17.29
CA PHE A 2 45.71 15.20 -18.24
C PHE A 2 44.88 13.90 -18.09
N ASP A 3 45.49 12.82 -17.61
CA ASP A 3 44.79 11.53 -17.42
C ASP A 3 43.92 11.51 -16.15
N ASP A 4 44.36 12.17 -15.08
CA ASP A 4 43.60 12.32 -13.84
C ASP A 4 42.31 13.14 -14.06
N PHE A 5 42.39 14.15 -14.93
CA PHE A 5 41.24 14.97 -15.30
C PHE A 5 40.22 14.18 -16.14
N LYS A 6 40.67 13.30 -17.04
CA LYS A 6 39.78 12.39 -17.80
C LYS A 6 39.14 11.33 -16.91
N PHE A 7 39.87 10.79 -15.94
CA PHE A 7 39.32 9.85 -14.96
C PHE A 7 38.23 10.51 -14.11
N TRP A 8 38.48 11.73 -13.63
CA TRP A 8 37.52 12.54 -12.88
C TRP A 8 36.30 12.95 -13.72
N PHE A 9 36.49 13.36 -14.98
CA PHE A 9 35.38 13.63 -15.90
C PHE A 9 34.54 12.37 -16.20
N ARG A 10 35.17 11.20 -16.38
CA ARG A 10 34.43 9.94 -16.53
C ARG A 10 33.65 9.56 -15.28
N THR A 11 34.18 9.83 -14.08
CA THR A 11 33.51 9.49 -12.81
C THR A 11 32.39 10.46 -12.44
N LEU A 12 32.42 11.72 -12.90
CA LEU A 12 31.36 12.71 -12.64
C LEU A 12 30.16 12.62 -13.59
N PHE A 13 30.37 12.16 -14.82
CA PHE A 13 29.32 12.17 -15.85
C PHE A 13 28.79 10.79 -16.24
N ILE A 14 29.46 9.71 -15.82
CA ILE A 14 28.85 8.37 -15.82
C ILE A 14 28.07 8.26 -14.51
N LYS A 15 26.79 8.63 -14.52
CA LYS A 15 25.85 8.07 -13.55
C LYS A 15 26.11 6.56 -13.56
N ARG A 16 26.48 5.97 -12.41
CA ARG A 16 26.32 4.53 -12.21
C ARG A 16 24.83 4.25 -12.29
N VAL A 17 24.31 4.18 -13.52
CA VAL A 17 23.01 3.59 -13.79
C VAL A 17 23.25 2.13 -13.42
N GLY A 18 22.79 1.76 -12.22
CA GLY A 18 22.75 0.36 -11.85
C GLY A 18 22.04 -0.41 -12.97
N PRO A 19 22.35 -1.70 -13.15
CA PRO A 19 21.58 -2.52 -14.08
C PRO A 19 20.08 -2.28 -13.89
N PRO A 20 19.30 -2.25 -14.97
CA PRO A 20 17.88 -1.96 -14.91
C PRO A 20 17.23 -2.86 -13.85
N PRO A 21 16.27 -2.36 -13.05
CA PRO A 21 15.66 -3.12 -11.96
C PRO A 21 15.16 -4.52 -12.36
N LEU A 22 14.76 -4.67 -13.63
CA LEU A 22 14.35 -5.93 -14.23
C LEU A 22 15.41 -7.04 -14.12
N GLU A 23 16.70 -6.73 -14.30
CA GLU A 23 17.80 -7.70 -14.20
C GLU A 23 18.01 -8.22 -12.77
N ARG A 24 17.53 -7.48 -11.78
CA ARG A 24 17.59 -7.86 -10.35
C ARG A 24 16.29 -8.45 -9.85
N MET A 25 15.23 -8.41 -10.65
CA MET A 25 13.93 -8.89 -10.25
C MET A 25 13.91 -10.42 -10.38
N ARG A 26 13.57 -11.09 -9.29
CA ARG A 26 13.27 -12.52 -9.32
C ARG A 26 11.91 -12.70 -9.99
N LEU A 27 11.93 -12.96 -11.29
CA LEU A 27 10.72 -13.15 -12.11
C LEU A 27 10.16 -14.58 -12.07
N ARG A 28 10.97 -15.50 -11.54
CA ARG A 28 10.71 -16.94 -11.46
C ARG A 28 11.57 -17.54 -10.35
N PRO A 29 11.24 -18.72 -9.83
CA PRO A 29 12.16 -19.48 -8.99
C PRO A 29 13.47 -19.75 -9.72
N ASP A 30 14.59 -19.69 -8.99
CA ASP A 30 15.96 -19.62 -9.51
C ASP A 30 16.42 -20.85 -10.34
N ALA A 31 15.55 -21.86 -10.53
CA ALA A 31 15.85 -23.12 -11.20
C ALA A 31 15.03 -23.40 -12.48
N SER A 32 14.06 -22.55 -12.86
CA SER A 32 13.17 -22.84 -13.99
C SER A 32 13.60 -22.16 -15.29
N SER A 33 13.61 -22.88 -16.41
CA SER A 33 13.78 -22.32 -17.76
C SER A 33 12.50 -21.73 -18.36
N ALA A 34 11.36 -21.87 -17.66
CA ALA A 34 10.07 -21.39 -18.14
C ALA A 34 10.01 -19.86 -18.23
N ASN A 35 9.14 -19.36 -19.11
CA ASN A 35 8.84 -17.94 -19.22
C ASN A 35 8.11 -17.46 -17.96
N PRO A 36 8.51 -16.32 -17.37
CA PRO A 36 7.75 -15.70 -16.30
C PRO A 36 6.31 -15.38 -16.71
N LEU A 37 5.35 -15.72 -15.85
CA LEU A 37 3.93 -15.42 -16.06
C LEU A 37 3.30 -14.99 -14.74
N MET A 38 2.81 -13.75 -14.70
CA MET A 38 2.16 -13.16 -13.53
C MET A 38 0.65 -13.09 -13.72
N ILE A 39 -0.10 -13.32 -12.65
CA ILE A 39 -1.55 -13.06 -12.58
C ILE A 39 -1.89 -12.08 -11.45
N GLN A 40 -2.77 -11.14 -11.74
CA GLN A 40 -3.46 -10.35 -10.72
C GLN A 40 -4.61 -11.19 -10.16
N PHE A 41 -4.50 -11.64 -8.91
CA PHE A 41 -5.46 -12.56 -8.31
C PHE A 41 -6.52 -11.84 -7.47
N PHE A 42 -7.08 -10.77 -8.03
CA PHE A 42 -8.20 -10.04 -7.46
C PHE A 42 -8.86 -9.12 -8.49
N THR A 43 -10.14 -8.82 -8.29
CA THR A 43 -10.86 -7.73 -8.94
C THR A 43 -11.45 -6.80 -7.88
N TRP A 44 -12.11 -5.71 -8.29
CA TRP A 44 -12.67 -4.74 -7.35
C TRP A 44 -13.69 -5.35 -6.36
N ASP A 45 -14.46 -6.34 -6.82
CA ASP A 45 -15.58 -6.92 -6.08
C ASP A 45 -15.39 -8.41 -5.75
N CYS A 46 -14.21 -8.97 -6.03
CA CYS A 46 -13.98 -10.39 -5.79
C CYS A 46 -14.10 -10.72 -4.30
N LEU A 47 -14.97 -11.70 -4.01
CA LEU A 47 -15.16 -12.36 -2.74
C LEU A 47 -15.50 -13.81 -3.05
N HIS A 48 -15.19 -14.71 -2.14
CA HIS A 48 -15.65 -16.08 -2.21
C HIS A 48 -16.90 -16.23 -1.34
N GLU A 49 -17.89 -17.01 -1.81
CA GLU A 49 -19.20 -17.12 -1.15
C GLU A 49 -19.13 -17.72 0.26
N SER A 50 -18.23 -18.69 0.46
CA SER A 50 -18.14 -19.49 1.68
C SER A 50 -16.82 -19.41 2.45
N MET A 51 -15.79 -18.73 1.94
CA MET A 51 -14.47 -18.69 2.58
C MET A 51 -13.77 -17.34 2.37
N SER A 52 -12.67 -17.12 3.09
CA SER A 52 -11.85 -15.93 2.89
C SER A 52 -11.12 -15.99 1.54
N TRP A 53 -10.73 -14.83 1.02
CA TRP A 53 -9.99 -14.74 -0.23
C TRP A 53 -8.62 -15.43 -0.14
N TRP A 54 -7.98 -15.39 1.04
CA TRP A 54 -6.72 -16.08 1.28
C TRP A 54 -6.83 -17.60 1.24
N ARG A 55 -7.92 -18.17 1.77
CA ARG A 55 -8.19 -19.62 1.63
C ARG A 55 -8.49 -20.00 0.20
N HIS A 56 -9.24 -19.16 -0.52
CA HIS A 56 -9.50 -19.39 -1.95
C HIS A 56 -8.20 -19.39 -2.77
N LEU A 57 -7.31 -18.41 -2.52
CA LEU A 57 -5.98 -18.37 -3.10
C LEU A 57 -5.18 -19.65 -2.79
N GLU A 58 -5.15 -20.07 -1.52
CA GLU A 58 -4.44 -21.29 -1.10
C GLU A 58 -4.89 -22.52 -1.91
N GLN A 59 -6.19 -22.65 -2.16
CA GLN A 59 -6.77 -23.76 -2.92
C GLN A 59 -6.48 -23.70 -4.43
N GLU A 60 -6.37 -22.50 -5.01
CA GLU A 60 -6.13 -22.34 -6.46
C GLU A 60 -4.64 -22.44 -6.84
N ILE A 61 -3.71 -22.19 -5.91
CA ILE A 61 -2.26 -22.21 -6.16
C ILE A 61 -1.77 -23.48 -6.91
N PRO A 62 -2.15 -24.71 -6.52
CA PRO A 62 -1.69 -25.92 -7.22
C PRO A 62 -2.10 -25.94 -8.70
N LYS A 63 -3.33 -25.48 -8.99
CA LYS A 63 -3.86 -25.39 -10.35
C LYS A 63 -3.17 -24.27 -11.14
N LEU A 64 -2.93 -23.11 -10.53
CA LEU A 64 -2.18 -22.02 -11.15
C LEU A 64 -0.74 -22.45 -11.50
N ALA A 65 -0.09 -23.20 -10.62
CA ALA A 65 1.25 -23.73 -10.88
C ALA A 65 1.25 -24.70 -12.07
N GLN A 66 0.27 -25.60 -12.17
CA GLN A 66 0.10 -26.50 -13.32
C GLN A 66 -0.15 -25.75 -14.63
N GLN A 67 -0.80 -24.59 -14.57
CA GLN A 67 -1.03 -23.70 -15.72
C GLN A 67 0.21 -22.88 -16.11
N GLY A 68 1.28 -22.93 -15.32
CA GLY A 68 2.55 -22.26 -15.60
C GLY A 68 2.67 -20.83 -15.05
N TYR A 69 1.78 -20.41 -14.15
CA TYR A 69 1.95 -19.13 -13.45
C TYR A 69 3.17 -19.22 -12.52
N THR A 70 4.03 -18.21 -12.59
CA THR A 70 5.24 -18.10 -11.75
C THR A 70 5.09 -17.04 -10.66
N GLN A 71 4.16 -16.10 -10.82
CA GLN A 71 3.93 -15.01 -9.88
C GLN A 71 2.44 -14.71 -9.68
N ILE A 72 2.08 -14.35 -8.45
CA ILE A 72 0.74 -13.88 -8.12
C ILE A 72 0.83 -12.51 -7.46
N TRP A 73 0.14 -11.53 -8.03
CA TRP A 73 -0.05 -10.21 -7.43
C TRP A 73 -1.34 -10.19 -6.61
N LEU A 74 -1.20 -9.91 -5.32
CA LEU A 74 -2.26 -9.84 -4.33
C LEU A 74 -2.69 -8.39 -4.05
N PRO A 75 -3.96 -8.17 -3.67
CA PRO A 75 -4.43 -6.86 -3.24
C PRO A 75 -3.73 -6.43 -1.93
N PRO A 76 -3.81 -5.13 -1.54
CA PRO A 76 -3.18 -4.68 -0.30
C PRO A 76 -3.77 -5.45 0.91
N PRO A 77 -2.94 -6.20 1.65
CA PRO A 77 -3.39 -7.11 2.70
C PRO A 77 -3.60 -6.41 4.05
N ASN A 78 -3.21 -5.14 4.13
CA ASN A 78 -3.24 -4.34 5.34
C ASN A 78 -4.66 -3.91 5.75
N LYS A 79 -4.82 -3.53 7.00
CA LYS A 79 -6.09 -3.01 7.53
C LYS A 79 -6.45 -1.72 6.80
N ALA A 80 -7.67 -1.72 6.28
CA ALA A 80 -8.29 -0.61 5.58
C ALA A 80 -9.05 0.28 6.58
N ALA A 81 -9.37 1.50 6.16
CA ALA A 81 -10.17 2.44 6.96
C ALA A 81 -11.60 1.92 7.18
N GLU A 82 -12.15 1.20 6.19
CA GLU A 82 -13.44 0.54 6.25
C GLU A 82 -13.29 -0.99 6.33
N VAL A 83 -14.22 -1.67 7.01
CA VAL A 83 -14.23 -3.14 7.14
C VAL A 83 -14.19 -3.84 5.78
N ASP A 84 -14.98 -3.34 4.83
CA ASP A 84 -15.08 -3.85 3.47
C ASP A 84 -14.17 -3.11 2.47
N GLY A 85 -13.21 -2.32 2.97
CA GLY A 85 -12.21 -1.63 2.19
C GLY A 85 -11.38 -2.58 1.32
N ARG A 86 -10.91 -2.08 0.17
CA ARG A 86 -10.11 -2.87 -0.77
C ARG A 86 -8.62 -2.86 -0.42
N GLY A 87 -8.24 -2.10 0.61
CA GLY A 87 -6.85 -1.94 1.05
C GLY A 87 -6.17 -0.67 0.52
N TYR A 88 -6.71 -0.07 -0.55
CA TYR A 88 -6.27 1.25 -1.06
C TYR A 88 -6.64 2.42 -0.15
N ASP A 89 -7.59 2.20 0.74
CA ASP A 89 -7.93 3.06 1.86
C ASP A 89 -7.06 2.70 3.09
N ALA A 90 -5.74 2.67 2.92
CA ALA A 90 -4.80 2.15 3.90
C ALA A 90 -4.88 2.89 5.26
N TYR A 91 -5.21 2.14 6.33
CA TYR A 91 -5.24 2.66 7.69
C TYR A 91 -3.98 2.26 8.47
N ASP A 92 -3.72 0.96 8.59
CA ASP A 92 -2.55 0.42 9.29
C ASP A 92 -1.84 -0.60 8.42
N LEU A 93 -0.66 -0.22 7.89
CA LEU A 93 0.16 -1.05 7.00
C LEU A 93 0.70 -2.30 7.70
N TRP A 94 0.78 -2.28 9.04
CA TRP A 94 1.35 -3.38 9.82
C TRP A 94 0.29 -4.36 10.32
N ASP A 95 -0.98 -3.97 10.34
CA ASP A 95 -2.09 -4.87 10.67
C ASP A 95 -2.52 -5.65 9.41
N LEU A 96 -2.05 -6.88 9.27
CA LEU A 96 -2.42 -7.77 8.15
C LEU A 96 -3.71 -8.56 8.42
N GLY A 97 -4.57 -8.06 9.31
CA GLY A 97 -5.78 -8.75 9.75
C GLY A 97 -5.56 -9.57 11.02
N GLU A 98 -4.78 -9.03 11.95
CA GLU A 98 -4.41 -9.67 13.22
C GLU A 98 -4.89 -8.91 14.46
N PHE A 99 -5.15 -7.59 14.34
CA PHE A 99 -5.62 -6.75 15.44
C PHE A 99 -7.09 -6.34 15.25
N MET A 100 -7.82 -6.22 16.36
CA MET A 100 -9.18 -5.67 16.34
C MET A 100 -9.11 -4.15 16.12
N HIS A 101 -9.28 -3.72 14.87
CA HIS A 101 -9.28 -2.32 14.44
C HIS A 101 -10.43 -2.06 13.47
N LYS A 102 -10.98 -0.85 13.50
CA LYS A 102 -12.08 -0.43 12.61
C LYS A 102 -13.25 -1.42 12.58
N GLY A 103 -13.55 -2.04 13.72
CA GLY A 103 -14.67 -2.97 13.88
C GLY A 103 -14.43 -4.42 13.44
N THR A 104 -13.20 -4.78 13.04
CA THR A 104 -12.87 -6.15 12.62
C THR A 104 -11.44 -6.56 12.96
N THR A 105 -11.21 -7.85 13.24
CA THR A 105 -9.86 -8.42 13.27
C THR A 105 -9.35 -8.64 11.86
N ARG A 106 -10.08 -9.44 11.06
CA ARG A 106 -9.71 -9.78 9.67
C ARG A 106 -9.78 -8.55 8.77
N THR A 107 -9.02 -8.57 7.68
CA THR A 107 -9.29 -7.66 6.55
C THR A 107 -10.44 -8.19 5.70
N ARG A 108 -10.80 -7.45 4.64
CA ARG A 108 -11.70 -7.95 3.59
C ARG A 108 -11.26 -9.32 3.06
N TRP A 109 -9.95 -9.53 2.97
CA TRP A 109 -9.35 -10.68 2.29
C TRP A 109 -9.17 -11.91 3.19
N GLY A 110 -9.02 -11.72 4.50
CA GLY A 110 -8.84 -12.81 5.48
C GLY A 110 -7.99 -12.37 6.68
N THR A 111 -7.47 -13.34 7.43
CA THR A 111 -6.55 -13.08 8.54
C THR A 111 -5.09 -13.17 8.11
N ARG A 112 -4.18 -12.65 8.94
CA ARG A 112 -2.73 -12.76 8.74
C ARG A 112 -2.27 -14.21 8.58
N ASP A 113 -2.81 -15.11 9.40
CA ASP A 113 -2.41 -16.52 9.39
C ASP A 113 -2.82 -17.22 8.09
N GLU A 114 -4.00 -16.89 7.55
CA GLU A 114 -4.46 -17.40 6.25
C GLU A 114 -3.58 -16.89 5.11
N LEU A 115 -3.19 -15.62 5.13
CA LEU A 115 -2.25 -15.05 4.15
C LEU A 115 -0.89 -15.74 4.20
N LEU A 116 -0.36 -16.00 5.40
CA LEU A 116 0.92 -16.69 5.58
C LEU A 116 0.84 -18.15 5.13
N SER A 117 -0.29 -18.83 5.37
CA SER A 117 -0.55 -20.18 4.87
C SER A 117 -0.52 -20.22 3.34
N ALA A 118 -1.25 -19.31 2.68
CA ALA A 118 -1.25 -19.20 1.22
C ALA A 118 0.16 -18.88 0.67
N CYS A 119 0.92 -17.98 1.31
CA CYS A 119 2.31 -17.69 0.93
C CYS A 119 3.23 -18.91 1.06
N ARG A 120 3.02 -19.76 2.07
CA ARG A 120 3.78 -21.00 2.23
C ARG A 120 3.47 -21.98 1.10
N VAL A 121 2.20 -22.22 0.81
CA VAL A 121 1.76 -23.09 -0.29
C VAL A 121 2.26 -22.58 -1.65
N ALA A 122 2.21 -21.27 -1.89
CA ALA A 122 2.78 -20.66 -3.09
C ALA A 122 4.26 -21.01 -3.25
N ARG A 123 5.04 -20.86 -2.17
CA ARG A 123 6.48 -21.20 -2.16
C ARG A 123 6.73 -22.68 -2.44
N GLU A 124 5.95 -23.57 -1.85
CA GLU A 124 6.03 -25.03 -2.08
C GLU A 124 5.75 -25.40 -3.54
N HIS A 125 4.88 -24.63 -4.21
CA HIS A 125 4.54 -24.79 -5.63
C HIS A 125 5.40 -23.94 -6.58
N GLY A 126 6.45 -23.28 -6.09
CA GLY A 126 7.34 -22.47 -6.94
C GLY A 126 6.68 -21.21 -7.52
N ILE A 127 5.71 -20.64 -6.81
CA ILE A 127 5.06 -19.37 -7.15
C ILE A 127 5.55 -18.28 -6.19
N ASP A 128 6.04 -17.17 -6.73
CA ASP A 128 6.39 -15.99 -5.94
C ASP A 128 5.14 -15.11 -5.72
N ILE A 129 4.95 -14.63 -4.49
CA ILE A 129 3.85 -13.72 -4.12
C ILE A 129 4.34 -12.27 -4.14
N LEU A 130 3.61 -11.40 -4.84
CA LEU A 130 3.81 -9.96 -4.87
C LEU A 130 2.66 -9.28 -4.13
N ILE A 131 2.98 -8.43 -3.16
CA ILE A 131 2.01 -7.72 -2.35
C ILE A 131 1.91 -6.27 -2.85
N ASP A 132 0.68 -5.78 -3.04
CA ASP A 132 0.43 -4.37 -3.30
C ASP A 132 0.75 -3.50 -2.07
N ALA A 133 1.46 -2.39 -2.28
CA ALA A 133 1.93 -1.50 -1.23
C ALA A 133 1.42 -0.07 -1.47
N VAL A 134 0.43 0.33 -0.66
CA VAL A 134 -0.22 1.64 -0.77
C VAL A 134 0.47 2.62 0.18
N LEU A 135 1.48 3.32 -0.32
CA LEU A 135 2.34 4.20 0.48
C LEU A 135 2.06 5.70 0.29
N ASN A 136 1.23 6.05 -0.69
CA ASN A 136 0.96 7.44 -1.07
C ASN A 136 0.15 8.21 -0.02
N HIS A 137 -0.79 7.56 0.66
CA HIS A 137 -1.76 8.20 1.54
C HIS A 137 -2.22 7.24 2.65
N LYS A 138 -2.81 7.80 3.71
CA LYS A 138 -3.50 7.04 4.76
C LYS A 138 -4.89 7.61 5.01
N LEU A 139 -5.86 6.75 5.32
CA LEU A 139 -7.23 7.15 5.65
C LEU A 139 -7.68 6.52 6.96
N GLY A 140 -8.76 7.07 7.52
CA GLY A 140 -9.35 6.56 8.75
C GLY A 140 -8.51 6.91 9.97
N ALA A 141 -7.90 8.09 10.03
CA ALA A 141 -7.26 8.57 11.25
C ALA A 141 -8.21 8.46 12.45
N ASP A 142 -7.66 8.25 13.64
CA ASP A 142 -8.43 7.97 14.86
C ASP A 142 -8.99 9.25 15.49
N ARG A 143 -8.35 10.39 15.25
CA ARG A 143 -8.80 11.72 15.72
C ARG A 143 -8.32 12.84 14.79
N HIS A 144 -8.89 14.03 14.99
CA HIS A 144 -8.43 15.25 14.35
C HIS A 144 -7.24 15.85 15.09
N GLU A 145 -6.40 16.55 14.35
CA GLU A 145 -5.43 17.50 14.90
C GLU A 145 -5.64 18.85 14.22
N THR A 146 -5.48 19.92 15.00
CA THR A 146 -5.53 21.29 14.47
C THR A 146 -4.13 21.72 14.08
N PHE A 147 -3.98 22.21 12.85
CA PHE A 147 -2.71 22.73 12.35
C PHE A 147 -2.94 23.81 11.31
N THR A 148 -1.91 24.63 11.10
CA THR A 148 -1.94 25.69 10.10
C THR A 148 -1.58 25.13 8.73
N VAL A 149 -2.35 25.50 7.70
CA VAL A 149 -2.13 25.16 6.30
C VAL A 149 -2.20 26.39 5.41
N ILE A 150 -1.61 26.29 4.23
CA ILE A 150 -1.79 27.25 3.14
C ILE A 150 -2.53 26.52 2.01
N PRO A 151 -3.68 27.03 1.53
CA PRO A 151 -4.38 26.41 0.42
C PRO A 151 -3.53 26.50 -0.86
N SER A 152 -3.51 25.45 -1.67
CA SER A 152 -2.83 25.43 -2.96
C SER A 152 -3.78 25.68 -4.12
N ASP A 153 -3.31 26.29 -5.20
CA ASP A 153 -4.08 26.46 -6.45
C ASP A 153 -4.45 25.08 -7.04
N PRO A 154 -5.75 24.81 -7.32
CA PRO A 154 -6.20 23.51 -7.83
C PRO A 154 -5.63 23.18 -9.22
N ASN A 155 -5.31 24.20 -10.03
CA ASN A 155 -4.72 24.04 -11.36
C ASN A 155 -3.18 23.98 -11.32
N ASN A 156 -2.57 24.44 -10.22
CA ASN A 156 -1.12 24.38 -10.02
C ASN A 156 -0.76 24.30 -8.53
N ARG A 157 -0.64 23.07 -8.02
CA ARG A 157 -0.36 22.82 -6.59
C ARG A 157 1.00 23.32 -6.08
N LEU A 158 1.84 23.88 -6.97
CA LEU A 158 3.08 24.57 -6.59
C LEU A 158 2.85 26.04 -6.21
N ARG A 159 1.63 26.56 -6.34
CA ARG A 159 1.27 27.93 -6.02
C ARG A 159 0.30 27.98 -4.86
N ASP A 160 0.53 28.92 -3.96
CA ASP A 160 -0.38 29.22 -2.86
C ASP A 160 -1.59 30.01 -3.40
N ALA A 161 -2.78 29.66 -2.90
CA ALA A 161 -4.05 30.25 -3.30
C ALA A 161 -4.66 31.18 -2.24
N GLY A 162 -3.93 31.47 -1.16
CA GLY A 162 -4.43 32.33 -0.09
C GLY A 162 -3.54 32.38 1.14
N PRO A 163 -3.95 33.13 2.19
CA PRO A 163 -3.19 33.22 3.43
C PRO A 163 -3.23 31.90 4.24
N PRO A 164 -2.29 31.72 5.19
CA PRO A 164 -2.34 30.62 6.14
C PRO A 164 -3.62 30.63 6.97
N ARG A 165 -4.23 29.45 7.19
CA ARG A 165 -5.41 29.27 8.03
C ARG A 165 -5.28 28.01 8.89
N GLN A 166 -5.93 28.00 10.06
CA GLN A 166 -6.05 26.78 10.85
C GLN A 166 -7.17 25.90 10.31
N ILE A 167 -6.92 24.60 10.24
CA ILE A 167 -7.92 23.58 9.90
C ILE A 167 -7.88 22.44 10.91
N GLU A 168 -8.97 21.69 11.00
CA GLU A 168 -9.01 20.37 11.65
C GLU A 168 -8.80 19.29 10.58
N GLY A 169 -7.74 18.48 10.71
CA GLY A 169 -7.42 17.43 9.75
C GLY A 169 -7.30 16.05 10.40
N TRP A 170 -7.78 15.02 9.69
CA TRP A 170 -7.64 13.61 10.06
C TRP A 170 -6.19 13.14 9.90
N THR A 171 -5.37 13.33 10.93
CA THR A 171 -3.91 13.12 10.86
C THR A 171 -3.33 12.25 11.97
N ALA A 172 -4.09 12.02 13.04
CA ALA A 172 -3.64 11.22 14.16
C ALA A 172 -4.01 9.75 13.98
N PHE A 173 -3.00 8.88 13.95
CA PHE A 173 -3.15 7.43 13.87
C PHE A 173 -2.54 6.81 15.12
N ASP A 174 -3.38 6.46 16.08
CA ASP A 174 -2.95 6.07 17.43
C ASP A 174 -2.86 4.53 17.57
N TYR A 175 -3.51 3.76 16.68
CA TYR A 175 -3.44 2.29 16.60
C TYR A 175 -3.68 1.56 17.94
N PRO A 176 -4.76 1.87 18.68
CA PRO A 176 -4.87 1.58 20.12
C PRO A 176 -4.74 0.10 20.49
N THR A 177 -5.22 -0.83 19.66
CA THR A 177 -5.15 -2.28 19.96
C THR A 177 -3.87 -2.97 19.45
N ARG A 178 -3.12 -2.35 18.53
CA ARG A 178 -1.78 -2.85 18.13
C ARG A 178 -0.71 -2.31 19.07
N GLY A 179 -0.86 -1.04 19.49
CA GLY A 179 0.16 -0.32 20.25
C GLY A 179 1.48 -0.29 19.48
N GLU A 180 2.58 -0.54 20.19
CA GLU A 180 3.95 -0.50 19.62
C GLU A 180 4.40 -1.81 18.96
N LYS A 181 3.53 -2.82 18.85
CA LYS A 181 3.90 -4.10 18.23
C LYS A 181 4.27 -3.91 16.75
N LEU A 182 5.30 -4.65 16.33
CA LEU A 182 5.92 -4.68 14.99
C LEU A 182 6.71 -3.41 14.61
N PHE A 183 6.14 -2.22 14.81
CA PHE A 183 6.80 -0.95 14.55
C PHE A 183 6.28 0.15 15.48
N ALA A 184 7.20 0.82 16.18
CA ALA A 184 6.96 2.08 16.88
C ALA A 184 7.39 3.23 15.97
N LEU A 185 6.47 3.75 15.16
CA LEU A 185 6.67 5.00 14.43
C LEU A 185 5.88 6.09 15.15
N ASP A 186 6.52 7.24 15.42
CA ASP A 186 5.77 8.45 15.74
C ASP A 186 4.99 8.87 14.47
N PRO A 187 3.65 8.78 14.45
CA PRO A 187 2.86 9.11 13.27
C PRO A 187 3.03 10.58 12.85
N ARG A 188 3.47 11.45 13.78
CA ARG A 188 3.57 12.91 13.60
C ARG A 188 4.69 13.33 12.65
N THR A 189 5.66 12.45 12.39
CA THR A 189 6.86 12.81 11.62
C THR A 189 6.69 12.69 10.10
N PHE A 190 5.60 12.08 9.60
CA PHE A 190 5.50 11.72 8.16
C PHE A 190 4.30 12.26 7.35
N TYR A 191 3.22 12.77 7.97
CA TYR A 191 1.93 12.89 7.25
C TYR A 191 1.36 14.32 7.03
N ARG A 192 2.20 15.34 6.81
CA ARG A 192 1.70 16.74 6.68
C ARG A 192 1.67 17.37 5.28
N ARG A 193 2.01 16.64 4.21
CA ARG A 193 1.83 17.16 2.83
C ARG A 193 0.55 16.60 2.20
N GLY A 194 -0.40 17.48 1.85
CA GLY A 194 -1.55 17.15 1.00
C GLY A 194 -2.84 16.71 1.70
N LEU A 195 -3.14 17.24 2.88
CA LEU A 195 -4.37 16.92 3.63
C LEU A 195 -5.55 17.82 3.19
N GLY A 196 -6.71 17.21 2.92
CA GLY A 196 -7.98 17.92 2.72
C GLY A 196 -8.85 17.87 3.98
N SER A 197 -9.51 18.99 4.32
CA SER A 197 -10.49 19.10 5.42
C SER A 197 -11.88 19.40 4.88
N LYS A 198 -12.93 18.94 5.59
CA LYS A 198 -14.29 19.49 5.44
C LYS A 198 -14.36 20.77 6.27
N ASP A 199 -14.59 21.91 5.63
CA ASP A 199 -15.01 23.11 6.35
C ASP A 199 -16.42 22.84 6.92
N LYS A 200 -16.63 23.17 8.20
CA LYS A 200 -17.92 23.05 8.88
C LYS A 200 -18.79 24.23 8.48
N ASP A 201 -19.43 24.16 7.33
CA ASP A 201 -20.53 25.06 6.97
C ASP A 201 -21.78 24.25 6.55
N GLU A 202 -22.92 24.88 6.80
CA GLU A 202 -24.23 24.34 7.15
C GLU A 202 -24.98 23.57 6.04
N GLY A 203 -25.73 22.53 6.44
CA GLY A 203 -26.95 22.05 5.78
C GLY A 203 -26.85 21.34 4.42
N GLY A 204 -27.07 20.01 4.42
CA GLY A 204 -27.52 19.27 3.22
C GLY A 204 -26.73 17.99 2.90
N ILE A 205 -27.44 16.88 2.75
CA ILE A 205 -26.93 15.63 2.13
C ILE A 205 -26.67 15.94 0.64
N PRO A 206 -25.49 15.62 0.04
CA PRO A 206 -25.33 14.29 -0.58
C PRO A 206 -23.91 13.72 -0.77
N ASN A 207 -23.95 12.42 -1.03
CA ASN A 207 -22.97 11.51 -1.59
C ASN A 207 -22.31 12.05 -2.89
N ARG A 208 -21.01 12.40 -2.87
CA ARG A 208 -20.03 12.29 -3.99
C ARG A 208 -18.63 12.71 -3.53
N ARG A 209 -17.68 11.77 -3.59
CA ARG A 209 -16.25 11.98 -3.36
C ARG A 209 -15.60 12.50 -4.65
N THR A 210 -15.37 13.81 -4.74
CA THR A 210 -14.42 14.43 -5.67
C THR A 210 -13.89 15.70 -4.99
N TRP A 211 -12.58 15.83 -4.86
CA TRP A 211 -11.89 17.00 -4.30
C TRP A 211 -11.18 17.77 -5.42
N SER A 212 -11.44 19.08 -5.47
CA SER A 212 -10.69 20.15 -6.14
C SER A 212 -9.70 20.79 -5.17
#